data_AF-A0A662D4C2-F1
#
_entry.id   AF-A0A662D4C2-F1
#
_cell.length_a   1.000
_cell.length_b   1.000
_cell.length_c   1.000
_cell.angle_alpha   90.00
_cell.angle_beta   90.00
_cell.angle_gamma   90.00
#
_symmetry.space_group_name_H-M   'P 1'
#
loop_
_entity.id
_entity.type
_entity.pdbx_description
1 polymer ?
#
loop_
_entity_poly.entity_id
_entity_poly.type
_entity_poly.pdbx_seq_one_letter_code
_entity_poly.pdbx_strand_id
1 'polypeptide(L)'
;MRRQMEFAKLLERLDEKLKGIAGRITSNRTDQDDLMQEMRIYLWEKREEFKGKTESYILRACYFQAAHCYNMGKSIDSKPRKNVLMLSLEDMKTFNYNGRACSALNGYSVLEEARDILIAEQIKESIRGRLNPKLRKTFELLMEGYSLREIAQSLNLTYEAVRLRVKKIRALARVYLEENLAFW
;
A
#
# COMPACT_ATOMS: atom_id res chain seq x y z
N MET A 1 -26.23 12.60 25.54
CA MET A 1 -27.55 12.33 24.92
C MET A 1 -27.79 13.04 23.60
N ARG A 2 -28.11 14.36 23.53
CA ARG A 2 -28.52 15.02 22.25
C ARG A 2 -27.52 14.85 21.09
N ARG A 3 -26.22 14.99 21.37
CA ARG A 3 -25.13 14.83 20.39
C ARG A 3 -24.92 13.39 19.88
N GLN A 4 -25.18 12.38 20.72
CA GLN A 4 -25.08 10.97 20.31
C GLN A 4 -26.26 10.59 19.39
N MET A 5 -27.44 11.16 19.67
CA MET A 5 -28.66 10.88 18.92
C MET A 5 -28.65 11.51 17.52
N GLU A 6 -28.01 12.67 17.34
CA GLU A 6 -27.81 13.26 16.02
C GLU A 6 -26.81 12.48 15.16
N PHE A 7 -25.74 11.96 15.77
CA PHE A 7 -24.79 11.12 15.06
C PHE A 7 -25.40 9.78 14.64
N ALA A 8 -26.22 9.16 15.50
CA ALA A 8 -26.94 7.94 15.15
C ALA A 8 -27.84 8.14 13.93
N LYS A 9 -28.59 9.25 13.86
CA LYS A 9 -29.41 9.61 12.68
C LYS A 9 -28.57 9.84 11.42
N LEU A 10 -27.40 10.45 11.56
CA LEU A 10 -26.47 10.60 10.43
C LEU A 10 -26.01 9.23 9.92
N LEU A 11 -25.63 8.32 10.82
CA LEU A 11 -25.21 6.97 10.45
C LEU A 11 -26.33 6.21 9.74
N GLU A 12 -27.55 6.20 10.29
CA GLU A 12 -28.70 5.55 9.66
C GLU A 12 -28.95 6.06 8.23
N ARG A 13 -28.84 7.38 8.02
CA ARG A 13 -29.01 7.97 6.69
C ARG A 13 -27.93 7.54 5.69
N LEU A 14 -26.70 7.35 6.16
CA LEU A 14 -25.56 7.01 5.31
C LEU A 14 -25.35 5.51 5.15
N ASP A 15 -25.97 4.68 5.98
CA ASP A 15 -25.65 3.25 6.12
C ASP A 15 -25.69 2.49 4.79
N GLU A 16 -26.78 2.62 4.03
CA GLU A 16 -26.93 1.96 2.73
C GLU A 16 -25.88 2.43 1.69
N LYS A 17 -25.49 3.70 1.76
CA LYS A 17 -24.46 4.26 0.87
C LYS A 17 -23.07 3.79 1.27
N LEU A 18 -22.80 3.62 2.57
CA LEU A 18 -21.57 3.03 3.08
C LEU A 18 -21.48 1.54 2.69
N LYS A 19 -22.58 0.78 2.78
CA LYS A 19 -22.64 -0.62 2.28
C LYS A 19 -22.30 -0.69 0.80
N GLY A 20 -22.88 0.21 0.00
CA GLY A 20 -22.57 0.33 -1.42
C GLY A 20 -21.11 0.70 -1.70
N ILE A 21 -20.46 1.46 -0.82
CA ILE A 21 -19.02 1.74 -0.92
C ILE A 21 -18.20 0.47 -0.63
N ALA A 22 -18.49 -0.24 0.46
CA ALA A 22 -17.78 -1.46 0.84
C ALA A 22 -17.87 -2.53 -0.27
N GLY A 23 -19.09 -2.76 -0.80
CA GLY A 23 -19.31 -3.72 -1.88
C GLY A 23 -18.62 -3.39 -3.20
N ARG A 24 -18.28 -2.11 -3.45
CA ARG A 24 -17.47 -1.71 -4.61
C ARG A 24 -15.98 -1.93 -4.41
N ILE A 25 -15.50 -1.99 -3.16
CA ILE A 25 -14.09 -2.17 -2.84
C ILE A 25 -13.71 -3.65 -2.86
N THR A 26 -14.59 -4.53 -2.34
CA THR A 26 -14.32 -5.96 -2.21
C THR A 26 -15.60 -6.78 -2.33
N SER A 27 -15.51 -7.99 -2.89
CA SER A 27 -16.61 -8.96 -2.94
C SER A 27 -16.68 -9.85 -1.68
N ASN A 28 -15.66 -9.84 -0.83
CA ASN A 28 -15.62 -10.59 0.42
C ASN A 28 -16.53 -9.92 1.47
N ARG A 29 -17.49 -10.67 2.02
CA ARG A 29 -18.46 -10.14 2.99
C ARG A 29 -17.83 -9.75 4.33
N THR A 30 -16.85 -10.51 4.81
CA THR A 30 -16.12 -10.18 6.05
C THR A 30 -15.36 -8.87 5.91
N ASP A 31 -14.65 -8.71 4.79
CA ASP A 31 -13.94 -7.45 4.51
C ASP A 31 -14.93 -6.28 4.36
N GLN A 32 -16.12 -6.51 3.79
CA GLN A 32 -17.15 -5.46 3.69
C GLN A 32 -17.63 -5.02 5.08
N ASP A 33 -17.85 -5.96 6.01
CA ASP A 33 -18.26 -5.66 7.39
C ASP A 33 -17.17 -4.92 8.15
N ASP A 34 -15.90 -5.27 7.94
CA ASP A 34 -14.75 -4.56 8.52
C ASP A 34 -14.64 -3.14 7.97
N LEU A 35 -14.76 -2.95 6.65
CA LEU A 35 -14.73 -1.62 6.04
C LEU A 35 -15.91 -0.75 6.50
N MET A 36 -17.08 -1.34 6.72
CA MET A 36 -18.23 -0.65 7.31
C MET A 36 -17.91 -0.14 8.71
N GLN A 37 -17.26 -0.95 9.55
CA GLN A 37 -16.84 -0.53 10.89
C GLN A 37 -15.80 0.59 10.83
N GLU A 38 -14.77 0.45 10.00
CA GLU A 38 -13.73 1.46 9.81
C GLU A 38 -14.31 2.81 9.37
N MET A 39 -15.25 2.81 8.41
CA MET A 39 -15.93 4.03 7.98
C MET A 39 -16.76 4.66 9.12
N ARG A 40 -17.43 3.87 9.95
CA ARG A 40 -18.21 4.38 11.10
C ARG A 40 -17.30 4.99 12.18
N ILE A 41 -16.17 4.35 12.47
CA ILE A 41 -15.15 4.87 13.39
C ILE A 41 -14.61 6.20 12.86
N TYR A 42 -14.23 6.23 11.57
CA TYR A 42 -13.75 7.44 10.91
C TYR A 42 -14.76 8.60 10.99
N LEU A 43 -16.04 8.32 10.72
CA LEU A 43 -17.12 9.31 10.86
C LEU A 43 -17.25 9.82 12.29
N TRP A 44 -17.10 8.95 13.29
CA TRP A 44 -17.19 9.32 14.70
C TRP A 44 -16.03 10.21 15.14
N GLU A 45 -14.80 9.84 14.77
CA GLU A 45 -13.59 10.62 15.08
C GLU A 45 -13.64 12.00 14.44
N LYS A 46 -14.08 12.06 13.18
CA LYS A 46 -14.12 13.28 12.36
C LYS A 46 -15.46 14.03 12.41
N ARG A 47 -16.38 13.65 13.31
CA ARG A 47 -17.74 14.20 13.38
C ARG A 47 -17.81 15.72 13.49
N GLU A 48 -16.85 16.34 14.20
CA GLU A 48 -16.80 17.81 14.36
C GLU A 48 -16.33 18.49 13.07
N GLU A 49 -15.41 17.88 12.33
CA GLU A 49 -14.92 18.36 11.02
C GLU A 49 -15.99 18.22 9.92
N PHE A 50 -16.90 17.26 10.07
CA PHE A 50 -18.00 17.02 9.14
C PHE A 50 -19.25 17.87 9.40
N LYS A 51 -19.29 18.67 10.47
CA LYS A 51 -20.40 19.60 10.70
C LYS A 51 -20.51 20.59 9.54
N GLY A 52 -21.72 20.70 8.97
CA GLY A 52 -22.02 21.58 7.84
C GLY A 52 -21.46 21.11 6.49
N LYS A 53 -20.85 19.92 6.41
CA LYS A 53 -20.41 19.34 5.13
C LYS A 53 -21.56 18.63 4.43
N THR A 54 -21.51 18.63 3.10
CA THR A 54 -22.49 17.90 2.30
C THR A 54 -22.30 16.40 2.44
N GLU A 55 -23.38 15.66 2.27
CA GLU A 55 -23.36 14.20 2.31
C GLU A 55 -22.40 13.60 1.28
N SER A 56 -22.34 14.15 0.07
CA SER A 56 -21.41 13.72 -0.97
C SER A 56 -19.94 13.84 -0.54
N TYR A 57 -19.60 14.92 0.18
CA TYR A 57 -18.25 15.12 0.71
C TYR A 57 -17.90 14.06 1.75
N ILE A 58 -18.83 13.81 2.68
CA ILE A 58 -18.67 12.82 3.75
C ILE A 58 -18.50 11.41 3.16
N LEU A 59 -19.36 11.01 2.23
CA LEU A 59 -19.28 9.71 1.57
C LEU A 59 -17.98 9.54 0.77
N ARG A 60 -17.50 10.62 0.12
CA ARG A 60 -16.23 10.59 -0.60
C ARG A 60 -15.05 10.41 0.34
N ALA A 61 -15.07 11.05 1.51
CA ALA A 61 -14.06 10.86 2.55
C ALA A 61 -14.07 9.42 3.08
N CYS A 62 -15.25 8.86 3.36
CA CYS A 62 -15.39 7.45 3.77
C CYS A 62 -14.87 6.47 2.72
N TYR A 63 -15.16 6.71 1.43
CA TYR A 63 -14.62 5.89 0.34
C TYR A 63 -13.09 5.86 0.34
N PHE A 64 -12.45 7.03 0.45
CA PHE A 64 -10.99 7.11 0.47
C PHE A 64 -10.40 6.43 1.71
N GLN A 65 -11.01 6.60 2.88
CA GLN A 65 -10.59 5.92 4.09
C GLN A 65 -10.71 4.40 3.96
N ALA A 66 -11.86 3.89 3.51
CA ALA A 66 -12.08 2.47 3.33
C ALA A 66 -11.12 1.86 2.29
N ALA A 67 -10.89 2.54 1.16
CA ALA A 67 -9.93 2.09 0.15
C ALA A 67 -8.51 2.08 0.71
N HIS A 68 -8.15 3.06 1.55
CA HIS A 68 -6.85 3.07 2.22
C HIS A 68 -6.71 1.90 3.20
N CYS A 69 -7.68 1.67 4.09
CA CYS A 69 -7.67 0.53 5.03
C CYS A 69 -7.56 -0.81 4.30
N TYR A 70 -8.33 -0.99 3.23
CA TYR A 70 -8.31 -2.21 2.41
C TYR A 70 -6.94 -2.45 1.76
N ASN A 71 -6.33 -1.40 1.19
CA ASN A 71 -5.01 -1.50 0.56
C ASN A 71 -3.88 -1.71 1.58
N MET A 72 -4.01 -1.14 2.78
CA MET A 72 -3.08 -1.36 3.90
C MET A 72 -3.15 -2.78 4.47
N GLY A 73 -4.23 -3.53 4.23
CA GLY A 73 -4.30 -4.97 4.53
C GLY A 73 -3.72 -5.87 3.42
N LYS A 74 -3.46 -5.30 2.23
CA LYS A 74 -2.98 -6.01 1.03
C LYS A 74 -1.56 -5.63 0.61
N SER A 75 -0.93 -4.68 1.30
CA SER A 75 0.42 -4.28 0.95
C SER A 75 1.40 -5.37 1.40
N ILE A 76 2.32 -5.76 0.51
CA ILE A 76 3.52 -6.53 0.90
C ILE A 76 4.35 -5.75 1.94
N ASP A 77 4.21 -4.42 1.97
CA ASP A 77 4.85 -3.50 2.93
C ASP A 77 3.97 -3.16 4.15
N SER A 78 2.84 -3.86 4.33
CA SER A 78 2.05 -3.72 5.56
C SER A 78 2.91 -4.17 6.71
N LYS A 79 3.26 -3.27 7.64
CA LYS A 79 4.02 -3.64 8.85
C LYS A 79 3.34 -4.87 9.47
N PRO A 80 4.02 -6.01 9.60
CA PRO A 80 3.45 -7.15 10.30
C PRO A 80 3.04 -6.64 11.69
N ARG A 81 1.78 -6.86 12.07
CA ARG A 81 1.34 -6.62 13.44
C ARG A 81 2.33 -7.41 14.30
N LYS A 82 3.08 -6.75 15.18
CA LYS A 82 4.23 -7.32 15.92
C LYS A 82 3.96 -8.67 16.63
N ASN A 83 2.69 -9.07 16.76
CA ASN A 83 2.24 -10.25 17.47
C ASN A 83 1.28 -11.15 16.66
N VAL A 84 1.20 -11.05 15.34
CA VAL A 84 0.38 -11.96 14.52
C VAL A 84 1.28 -12.95 13.78
N LEU A 85 1.32 -14.18 14.28
CA LEU A 85 1.86 -15.33 13.57
C LEU A 85 0.83 -15.75 12.51
N MET A 86 1.15 -15.54 11.23
CA MET A 86 0.41 -16.19 10.14
C MET A 86 0.87 -17.65 10.08
N LEU A 87 0.01 -18.55 10.52
CA LEU A 87 0.22 -20.00 10.38
C LEU A 87 -0.69 -20.48 9.25
N SER A 88 -0.11 -20.93 8.13
CA SER A 88 -0.85 -21.70 7.14
C SER A 88 -1.07 -23.11 7.70
N LEU A 89 -2.32 -23.59 7.71
CA LEU A 89 -2.66 -24.95 8.16
C LEU A 89 -2.03 -26.06 7.29
N GLU A 90 -1.48 -25.70 6.14
CA GLU A 90 -0.85 -26.63 5.20
C GLU A 90 0.61 -26.98 5.58
N ASP A 91 1.25 -26.19 6.46
CA ASP A 91 2.66 -26.38 6.86
C ASP A 91 2.85 -27.39 8.01
N MET A 92 1.76 -27.99 8.52
CA MET A 92 1.77 -28.85 9.72
C MET A 92 2.17 -30.31 9.44
N LYS A 93 2.86 -30.62 8.34
CA LYS A 93 3.26 -32.00 7.99
C LYS A 93 4.72 -32.35 8.28
N THR A 94 5.55 -31.41 8.73
CA THR A 94 6.99 -31.66 8.92
C THR A 94 7.44 -31.39 10.35
N PHE A 95 6.83 -32.08 11.32
CA PHE A 95 7.43 -32.18 12.65
C PHE A 95 8.55 -33.22 12.62
N ASN A 96 9.80 -32.78 12.75
CA ASN A 96 10.93 -33.65 13.08
C ASN A 96 10.91 -33.92 14.60
N TYR A 97 11.15 -35.16 15.01
CA TYR A 97 10.85 -35.75 16.34
C TYR A 97 11.55 -35.12 17.56
N ASN A 98 12.27 -34.01 17.41
CA ASN A 98 13.18 -33.49 18.43
C ASN A 98 12.76 -32.14 19.03
N GLY A 99 11.50 -31.72 18.83
CA GLY A 99 10.90 -30.61 19.58
C GLY A 99 11.58 -29.24 19.45
N ARG A 100 12.51 -29.08 18.51
CA ARG A 100 13.13 -27.80 18.17
C ARG A 100 12.43 -27.26 16.93
N ALA A 101 11.74 -26.14 17.11
CA ALA A 101 11.24 -25.35 16.00
C ALA A 101 12.43 -24.90 15.14
N CYS A 102 12.73 -25.64 14.07
CA CYS A 102 13.46 -25.06 12.96
C CYS A 102 12.54 -23.99 12.40
N SER A 103 12.97 -22.72 12.44
CA SER A 103 12.39 -21.69 11.60
C SER A 103 12.71 -22.08 10.16
N ALA A 104 11.85 -22.91 9.56
CA ALA A 104 11.77 -23.05 8.12
C ALA A 104 11.14 -21.75 7.61
N LEU A 105 11.97 -20.71 7.57
CA LEU A 105 11.67 -19.45 6.91
C LEU A 105 11.58 -19.79 5.42
N ASN A 106 10.38 -20.03 4.93
CA ASN A 106 10.02 -20.30 3.54
C ASN A 106 10.71 -21.52 2.88
N GLY A 107 9.93 -22.28 2.13
CA GLY A 107 10.46 -23.12 1.04
C GLY A 107 10.98 -22.29 -0.13
N TYR A 108 11.73 -21.21 0.12
CA TYR A 108 12.49 -20.47 -0.89
C TYR A 108 13.95 -20.85 -0.74
N SER A 109 14.54 -21.36 -1.81
CA SER A 109 15.94 -21.74 -1.84
C SER A 109 16.82 -20.50 -1.59
N VAL A 110 17.79 -20.58 -0.67
CA VAL A 110 18.83 -19.55 -0.46
C VAL A 110 19.53 -19.15 -1.78
N LEU A 111 19.54 -20.07 -2.77
CA LEU A 111 20.07 -19.84 -4.12
C LEU A 111 19.18 -18.93 -4.97
N GLU A 112 17.87 -18.99 -4.76
CA GLU A 112 16.85 -18.20 -5.47
C GLU A 112 16.88 -16.74 -5.01
N GLU A 113 17.09 -16.53 -3.71
CA GLU A 113 17.27 -15.20 -3.10
C GLU A 113 18.54 -14.49 -3.63
N ALA A 114 19.65 -15.23 -3.78
CA ALA A 114 20.89 -14.68 -4.36
C ALA A 114 20.72 -14.32 -5.85
N ARG A 115 19.98 -15.13 -6.61
CA ARG A 115 19.69 -14.88 -8.02
C ARG A 115 18.83 -13.63 -8.20
N ASP A 116 17.78 -13.48 -7.39
CA ASP A 116 16.85 -12.35 -7.47
C ASP A 116 17.53 -11.03 -7.09
N ILE A 117 18.40 -11.05 -6.08
CA ILE A 117 19.25 -9.88 -5.73
C ILE A 117 20.14 -9.48 -6.91
N LEU A 118 20.77 -10.46 -7.57
CA LEU A 118 21.66 -10.20 -8.69
C LEU A 118 20.90 -9.66 -9.91
N ILE A 119 19.72 -10.21 -10.19
CA ILE A 119 18.80 -9.72 -11.24
C ILE A 119 18.35 -8.28 -10.91
N ALA A 120 17.98 -8.00 -9.66
CA ALA A 120 17.54 -6.67 -9.24
C ALA A 120 18.66 -5.62 -9.41
N GLU A 121 19.89 -5.95 -9.01
CA GLU A 121 21.03 -5.05 -9.17
C GLU A 121 21.40 -4.83 -10.65
N GLN A 122 21.29 -5.87 -11.47
CA GLN A 122 21.47 -5.76 -12.93
C GLN A 122 20.42 -4.86 -13.57
N ILE A 123 19.13 -5.02 -13.22
CA ILE A 123 18.04 -4.18 -13.73
C ILE A 123 18.26 -2.72 -13.31
N LYS A 124 18.65 -2.50 -12.06
CA LYS A 124 18.95 -1.16 -11.53
C LYS A 124 20.07 -0.48 -12.30
N GLU A 125 21.19 -1.14 -12.54
CA GLU A 125 22.31 -0.56 -13.30
C GLU A 125 21.96 -0.32 -14.78
N SER A 126 21.21 -1.23 -15.41
CA SER A 126 20.72 -1.02 -16.78
C SER A 126 19.82 0.21 -16.91
N ILE A 127 18.87 0.39 -15.99
CA ILE A 127 18.01 1.58 -15.96
C ILE A 127 18.87 2.83 -15.71
N ARG A 128 19.80 2.78 -14.74
CA ARG A 128 20.70 3.87 -14.38
C ARG A 128 21.55 4.36 -15.55
N GLY A 129 22.00 3.44 -16.40
CA GLY A 129 22.78 3.73 -17.61
C GLY A 129 22.01 4.54 -18.66
N ARG A 130 20.69 4.36 -18.76
CA ARG A 130 19.82 5.08 -19.72
C ARG A 130 19.36 6.46 -19.23
N LEU A 131 19.63 6.81 -17.98
CA LEU A 131 19.24 8.10 -17.39
C LEU A 131 20.31 9.18 -17.60
N ASN A 132 19.89 10.38 -18.01
CA ASN A 132 20.72 11.58 -17.97
C ASN A 132 21.11 11.91 -16.50
N PRO A 133 22.30 12.49 -16.24
CA PRO A 133 22.79 12.85 -14.90
C PRO A 133 21.74 13.44 -13.93
N LYS A 134 20.88 14.36 -14.41
CA LYS A 134 19.84 14.98 -13.58
C LYS A 134 18.74 13.99 -13.13
N LEU A 135 18.39 13.03 -13.98
CA LEU A 135 17.44 11.97 -13.66
C LEU A 135 18.09 10.88 -12.83
N ARG A 136 19.37 10.57 -13.09
CA ARG A 136 20.15 9.58 -12.35
C ARG A 136 20.20 9.93 -10.86
N LYS A 137 20.50 11.19 -10.51
CA LYS A 137 20.56 11.60 -9.10
C LYS A 137 19.19 11.49 -8.41
N THR A 138 18.11 11.81 -9.11
CA THR A 138 16.74 11.59 -8.61
C THR A 138 16.43 10.10 -8.45
N PHE A 139 16.88 9.24 -9.38
CA PHE A 139 16.70 7.80 -9.32
C PHE A 139 17.45 7.15 -8.16
N GLU A 140 18.70 7.54 -7.91
CA GLU A 140 19.50 7.05 -6.78
C GLU A 140 18.79 7.33 -5.44
N LEU A 141 18.30 8.56 -5.24
CA LEU A 141 17.55 8.91 -4.03
C LEU A 141 16.23 8.13 -3.90
N LEU A 142 15.56 7.78 -5.00
CA LEU A 142 14.38 6.91 -4.95
C LEU A 142 14.76 5.49 -4.52
N MET A 143 15.88 4.96 -5.01
CA MET A 143 16.38 3.62 -4.63
C MET A 143 16.82 3.57 -3.16
N GLU A 144 17.29 4.69 -2.61
CA GLU A 144 17.60 4.86 -1.19
C GLU A 144 16.34 5.04 -0.30
N GLY A 145 15.15 5.15 -0.90
CA GLY A 145 13.88 5.24 -0.18
C GLY A 145 13.39 6.65 0.17
N TYR A 146 14.01 7.70 -0.37
CA TYR A 146 13.58 9.09 -0.11
C TYR A 146 12.22 9.38 -0.74
N SER A 147 11.39 10.13 -0.01
CA SER A 147 10.13 10.66 -0.53
C SER A 147 10.36 11.80 -1.53
N LEU A 148 9.37 12.05 -2.39
CA LEU A 148 9.40 13.16 -3.36
C LEU A 148 9.68 14.53 -2.72
N ARG A 149 9.23 14.74 -1.47
CA ARG A 149 9.46 15.99 -0.74
C ARG A 149 10.89 16.09 -0.26
N GLU A 150 11.45 15.01 0.27
CA GLU A 150 12.85 14.99 0.73
C GLU A 150 13.81 15.10 -0.46
N ILE A 151 13.48 14.50 -1.62
CA ILE A 151 14.23 14.68 -2.87
C ILE A 151 14.16 16.13 -3.37
N ALA A 152 13.00 16.77 -3.27
CA ALA A 152 12.83 18.17 -3.65
C ALA A 152 13.71 19.07 -2.78
N GLN A 153 13.76 18.81 -1.48
CA GLN A 153 14.63 19.51 -0.53
C GLN A 153 16.11 19.23 -0.81
N SER A 154 16.50 17.97 -1.00
CA SER A 154 17.91 17.58 -1.18
C SER A 154 18.52 18.06 -2.49
N LEU A 155 17.70 18.16 -3.56
CA LEU A 155 18.14 18.64 -4.87
C LEU A 155 17.87 20.13 -5.11
N ASN A 156 17.30 20.84 -4.12
CA ASN A 156 16.84 22.22 -4.24
C ASN A 156 15.94 22.44 -5.47
N LEU A 157 14.90 21.64 -5.59
CA LEU A 157 13.92 21.67 -6.68
C LEU A 157 12.51 21.85 -6.15
N THR A 158 11.60 22.27 -7.01
CA THR A 158 10.17 22.22 -6.68
C THR A 158 9.66 20.78 -6.67
N TYR A 159 8.66 20.50 -5.83
CA TYR A 159 8.00 19.18 -5.79
C TYR A 159 7.53 18.73 -7.18
N GLU A 160 6.96 19.65 -7.97
CA GLU A 160 6.50 19.36 -9.34
C GLU A 160 7.66 19.04 -10.29
N ALA A 161 8.81 19.69 -10.16
CA ALA A 161 10.00 19.34 -10.94
C ALA A 161 10.48 17.92 -10.63
N VAL A 162 10.47 17.51 -9.35
CA VAL A 162 10.79 16.13 -8.96
C VAL A 162 9.76 15.15 -9.52
N ARG A 163 8.46 15.44 -9.37
CA ARG A 163 7.36 14.62 -9.91
C ARG A 163 7.50 14.38 -11.41
N LEU A 164 7.86 15.41 -12.19
CA LEU A 164 8.12 15.28 -13.62
C LEU A 164 9.34 14.42 -13.92
N ARG A 165 10.42 14.53 -13.14
CA ARG A 165 11.60 13.65 -13.25
C ARG A 165 11.23 12.19 -12.97
N VAL A 166 10.48 11.93 -11.89
CA VAL A 166 10.00 10.56 -11.56
C VAL A 166 9.13 10.00 -12.68
N LYS A 167 8.25 10.81 -13.27
CA LYS A 167 7.43 10.39 -14.41
C LYS A 167 8.30 9.96 -15.60
N LYS A 168 9.35 10.73 -15.94
CA LYS A 168 10.29 10.39 -17.01
C LYS A 168 11.10 9.13 -16.70
N ILE A 169 11.58 8.99 -15.46
CA ILE A 169 12.31 7.80 -15.01
C ILE A 169 11.44 6.54 -15.17
N ARG A 170 10.17 6.59 -14.71
CA ARG A 170 9.23 5.46 -14.85
C ARG A 170 8.94 5.10 -16.31
N ALA A 171 8.82 6.09 -17.18
CA ALA A 171 8.62 5.84 -18.61
C ALA A 171 9.82 5.09 -19.22
N LEU A 172 11.04 5.52 -18.91
CA LEU A 172 12.27 4.86 -19.39
C LEU A 172 12.45 3.46 -18.80
N ALA A 173 12.17 3.30 -17.50
CA ALA A 173 12.19 1.99 -16.85
C ALA A 173 11.18 1.03 -17.48
N ARG A 174 9.96 1.50 -17.78
CA ARG A 174 8.94 0.69 -18.43
C ARG A 174 9.38 0.21 -19.81
N VAL A 175 9.93 1.10 -20.65
CA VAL A 175 10.45 0.72 -21.97
C VAL A 175 11.54 -0.35 -21.85
N TYR A 176 12.46 -0.20 -20.91
CA TYR A 176 13.50 -1.21 -20.66
C TYR A 176 12.90 -2.56 -20.24
N LEU A 177 11.94 -2.55 -19.32
CA LEU A 177 11.29 -3.77 -18.84
C LEU A 177 10.48 -4.44 -19.95
N GLU A 178 9.77 -3.69 -20.78
CA GLU A 178 9.04 -4.23 -21.94
C GLU A 178 9.99 -4.82 -22.99
N GLU A 179 11.14 -4.19 -23.25
CA GLU A 179 12.16 -4.70 -24.19
C GLU A 179 12.86 -5.98 -23.70
N ASN A 180 13.03 -6.16 -22.38
CA ASN A 180 13.92 -7.18 -21.82
C ASN A 180 13.21 -8.27 -21.00
N LEU A 181 11.94 -8.07 -20.62
CA LEU A 181 11.12 -9.06 -19.92
C LEU A 181 9.99 -9.65 -20.79
N ALA A 182 9.77 -9.17 -22.02
CA ALA A 182 8.80 -9.76 -22.95
C ALA A 182 9.29 -11.08 -23.60
N PHE A 183 10.48 -11.57 -23.23
CA PHE A 183 11.11 -12.78 -23.78
C PHE A 183 11.40 -13.86 -22.73
N TRP A 184 10.69 -13.85 -21.59
CA TRP A 184 10.67 -14.93 -20.60
C TRP A 184 9.25 -15.43 -20.36
#